data_AF-A0A3P9DL77-F1
#
_entry.id   AF-A0A3P9DL77-F1
#
_cell.length_a   1.000
_cell.length_b   1.000
_cell.length_c   1.000
_cell.angle_alpha   90.00
_cell.angle_beta   90.00
_cell.angle_gamma   90.00
#
_symmetry.space_group_name_H-M   'P 1'
#
loop_
_entity.id
_entity.type
_entity.pdbx_description
1 polymer ?
#
loop_
_entity_poly.entity_id
_entity_poly.type
_entity_poly.pdbx_seq_one_letter_code
_entity_poly.pdbx_strand_id
1 'polypeptide(L)'
;MKKKGSEKKRHVVAWLNKAEWDQVRDYLYSMDSSLQRFALERISAWKARCANSFPVAVDCTADLVRCQVRDRSGQLTGDDLTLMYGTALVRFVNLITERWSSAETSWP
;
A
#
# COMPACT_ATOMS: atom_id res chain seq x y z
N MET A 1 3.23 -46.45 -6.96
CA MET A 1 3.20 -45.20 -6.16
C MET A 1 2.98 -44.00 -7.09
N LYS A 2 1.84 -43.30 -7.00
CA LYS A 2 1.60 -42.06 -7.78
C LYS A 2 2.21 -40.88 -7.03
N LYS A 3 3.20 -40.19 -7.62
CA LYS A 3 3.75 -38.94 -7.08
C LYS A 3 2.65 -37.88 -7.10
N LYS A 4 2.14 -37.48 -5.93
CA LYS A 4 1.30 -36.29 -5.76
C LYS A 4 2.16 -35.11 -6.23
N GLY A 5 1.81 -34.55 -7.40
CA GLY A 5 2.46 -33.35 -7.90
C GLY A 5 2.35 -32.25 -6.85
N SER A 6 3.48 -31.62 -6.51
CA SER A 6 3.52 -30.46 -5.62
C SER A 6 2.59 -29.37 -6.19
N GLU A 7 1.47 -29.15 -5.53
CA GLU A 7 0.51 -28.12 -5.91
C GLU A 7 1.14 -26.75 -5.65
N LYS A 8 1.57 -26.07 -6.73
CA LYS A 8 2.15 -24.73 -6.62
C LYS A 8 1.07 -23.77 -6.11
N LYS A 9 1.21 -23.29 -4.87
CA LYS A 9 0.39 -22.20 -4.32
C LYS A 9 0.51 -20.99 -5.25
N ARG A 10 -0.60 -20.61 -5.90
CA ARG A 10 -0.68 -19.41 -6.73
C ARG A 10 -1.20 -18.27 -5.86
N HIS A 11 -0.44 -17.19 -5.75
CA HIS A 11 -0.87 -15.99 -5.05
C HIS A 11 -1.50 -15.04 -6.07
N VAL A 12 -2.77 -14.68 -5.85
CA VAL A 12 -3.44 -13.67 -6.67
C VAL A 12 -2.98 -12.30 -6.19
N VAL A 13 -2.65 -11.41 -7.12
CA VAL A 13 -2.18 -10.05 -6.86
C VAL A 13 -3.04 -9.06 -7.64
N ALA A 14 -3.02 -7.80 -7.20
CA ALA A 14 -3.88 -6.77 -7.77
C ALA A 14 -3.36 -6.18 -9.08
N TRP A 15 -2.08 -6.37 -9.40
CA TRP A 15 -1.46 -5.93 -10.65
C TRP A 15 -1.47 -7.05 -11.69
N LEU A 16 -1.51 -6.65 -12.97
CA LEU A 16 -1.57 -7.52 -14.14
C LEU A 16 -0.31 -8.38 -14.28
N ASN A 17 0.86 -7.77 -14.09
CA ASN A 17 2.16 -8.43 -14.23
C ASN A 17 3.26 -7.70 -13.44
N LYS A 18 4.44 -8.31 -13.39
CA LYS A 18 5.60 -7.77 -12.69
C LYS A 18 6.03 -6.38 -13.21
N ALA A 19 5.90 -6.12 -14.51
CA ALA A 19 6.26 -4.84 -15.11
C ALA A 19 5.35 -3.69 -14.62
N GLU A 20 4.04 -3.93 -14.48
CA GLU A 20 3.12 -2.93 -13.89
C GLU A 20 3.52 -2.61 -12.45
N TRP A 21 3.85 -3.63 -11.66
CA TRP A 21 4.31 -3.45 -10.28
C TRP A 21 5.59 -2.61 -10.22
N ASP A 22 6.60 -2.95 -11.02
CA ASP A 22 7.88 -2.26 -11.01
C ASP A 22 7.72 -0.80 -11.46
N GLN A 23 6.94 -0.53 -12.51
CA GLN A 23 6.66 0.83 -12.93
C GLN A 23 5.99 1.67 -11.83
N VAL A 24 4.94 1.13 -11.19
CA VAL A 24 4.22 1.85 -10.14
C VAL A 24 5.11 2.10 -8.93
N ARG A 25 5.93 1.12 -8.54
CA ARG A 25 6.92 1.29 -7.47
C ARG A 25 7.90 2.41 -7.83
N ASP A 26 8.48 2.37 -9.01
CA ASP A 26 9.51 3.34 -9.44
C ASP A 26 8.91 4.75 -9.54
N TYR A 27 7.66 4.89 -9.98
CA TYR A 27 6.95 6.16 -10.03
C TYR A 27 6.57 6.67 -8.63
N LEU A 28 6.22 5.77 -7.70
CA LEU A 28 5.87 6.11 -6.32
C LEU A 28 7.07 6.72 -5.55
N TYR A 29 8.27 6.20 -5.79
CA TYR A 29 9.52 6.70 -5.19
C TYR A 29 10.23 7.77 -6.03
N SER A 30 9.63 8.20 -7.15
CA SER A 30 10.13 9.31 -7.94
C SER A 30 10.06 10.64 -7.16
N MET A 31 10.92 11.59 -7.51
CA MET A 31 10.82 12.97 -7.00
C MET A 31 9.75 13.80 -7.74
N ASP A 32 9.24 13.31 -8.87
CA ASP A 32 8.23 13.97 -9.68
C ASP A 32 6.80 13.72 -9.14
N SER A 33 6.15 14.79 -8.68
CA SER A 33 4.78 14.76 -8.15
C SER A 33 3.73 14.30 -9.18
N SER A 34 3.97 14.44 -10.48
CA SER A 34 3.07 13.93 -11.52
C SER A 34 3.13 12.41 -11.62
N LEU A 35 4.34 11.83 -11.60
CA LEU A 35 4.56 10.39 -11.61
C LEU A 35 4.02 9.75 -10.32
N GLN A 36 4.24 10.38 -9.18
CA GLN A 36 3.69 9.90 -7.92
C GLN A 36 2.16 9.92 -7.92
N ARG A 37 1.51 10.99 -8.42
CA ARG A 37 0.04 10.99 -8.57
C ARG A 37 -0.46 9.84 -9.44
N PHE A 38 0.21 9.57 -10.57
CA PHE A 38 -0.13 8.42 -11.41
C PHE A 38 -0.02 7.10 -10.65
N ALA A 39 1.08 6.89 -9.91
CA ALA A 39 1.28 5.69 -9.11
C ALA A 39 0.19 5.53 -8.03
N LEU A 40 -0.16 6.63 -7.36
CA LEU A 40 -1.19 6.66 -6.32
C LEU A 40 -2.58 6.31 -6.85
N GLU A 41 -2.96 6.83 -8.03
CA GLU A 41 -4.21 6.44 -8.70
C GLU A 41 -4.21 4.96 -9.08
N ARG A 42 -3.07 4.46 -9.55
CA ARG A 42 -2.95 3.03 -9.89
C ARG A 42 -3.09 2.14 -8.66
N ILE A 43 -2.50 2.53 -7.53
CA ILE A 43 -2.64 1.84 -6.24
C ILE A 43 -4.10 1.87 -5.76
N SER A 44 -4.81 2.99 -5.91
CA SER A 44 -6.25 3.07 -5.60
C SER A 44 -7.04 2.03 -6.41
N ALA A 45 -6.74 1.89 -7.70
CA ALA A 45 -7.38 0.89 -8.56
C ALA A 45 -7.02 -0.55 -8.17
N TRP A 46 -5.80 -0.82 -7.69
CA TRP A 46 -5.41 -2.11 -7.13
C TRP A 46 -6.19 -2.45 -5.86
N LYS A 47 -6.31 -1.50 -4.95
CA LYS A 47 -7.07 -1.66 -3.69
C LYS A 47 -8.54 -1.98 -3.96
N ALA A 48 -9.17 -1.29 -4.92
CA ALA A 48 -10.55 -1.55 -5.32
C ALA A 48 -10.76 -2.99 -5.86
N ARG A 49 -9.76 -3.57 -6.53
CA ARG A 49 -9.83 -4.94 -7.06
C ARG A 49 -9.64 -6.02 -6.00
N CYS A 50 -8.83 -5.76 -4.97
CA CYS A 50 -8.37 -6.77 -4.03
C CYS A 50 -8.71 -6.45 -2.58
N ALA A 51 -9.79 -5.68 -2.31
CA ALA A 51 -10.23 -5.19 -1.00
C ALA A 51 -9.57 -5.85 0.23
N ASN A 52 -9.94 -7.10 0.55
CA ASN A 52 -9.48 -7.80 1.76
C ASN A 52 -8.07 -8.43 1.67
N SER A 53 -7.51 -8.55 0.47
CA SER A 53 -6.18 -9.13 0.22
C SER A 53 -5.13 -8.10 -0.19
N PHE A 54 -5.48 -6.81 -0.20
CA PHE A 54 -4.56 -5.76 -0.60
C PHE A 54 -3.42 -5.62 0.43
N PRO A 55 -2.14 -5.62 0.01
CA PRO A 55 -1.04 -5.55 0.95
C PRO A 55 -1.03 -4.25 1.76
N VAL A 56 -1.21 -4.36 3.09
CA VAL A 56 -1.20 -3.23 4.04
C VAL A 56 -0.01 -2.30 3.84
N ALA A 57 1.20 -2.85 3.67
CA ALA A 57 2.40 -2.04 3.49
C ALA A 57 2.32 -1.11 2.26
N VAL A 58 1.68 -1.57 1.18
CA VAL A 58 1.50 -0.76 -0.04
C VAL A 58 0.47 0.35 0.20
N ASP A 59 -0.60 0.04 0.92
CA ASP A 59 -1.65 1.01 1.27
C ASP A 59 -1.10 2.14 2.16
N CYS A 60 -0.40 1.77 3.23
CA CYS A 60 0.20 2.74 4.14
C CYS A 60 1.24 3.61 3.44
N THR A 61 2.08 3.02 2.59
CA THR A 61 3.08 3.77 1.82
C THR A 61 2.39 4.76 0.87
N ALA A 62 1.32 4.34 0.19
CA ALA A 62 0.56 5.22 -0.69
C ALA A 62 -0.11 6.38 0.06
N ASP A 63 -0.63 6.14 1.26
CA ASP A 63 -1.21 7.20 2.11
C ASP A 63 -0.14 8.23 2.52
N LEU A 64 1.05 7.80 2.95
CA LEU A 64 2.14 8.71 3.28
C LEU A 64 2.62 9.53 2.08
N VAL A 65 2.77 8.88 0.91
CA VAL A 65 3.16 9.59 -0.32
C VAL A 65 2.07 10.57 -0.78
N ARG A 66 0.78 10.25 -0.60
CA ARG A 66 -0.31 11.22 -0.83
C ARG A 66 -0.16 12.46 0.05
N CYS A 67 0.16 12.28 1.32
CA CYS A 67 0.42 13.41 2.22
C CYS A 67 1.57 14.27 1.69
N GLN A 68 2.71 13.66 1.33
CA GLN A 68 3.89 14.37 0.81
C GLN A 68 3.65 15.09 -0.52
N VAL A 69 2.89 14.49 -1.43
CA VAL A 69 2.53 15.13 -2.72
C VAL A 69 1.65 16.36 -2.49
N ARG A 70 0.70 16.26 -1.55
CA ARG A 70 -0.20 17.35 -1.18
C ARG A 70 0.48 18.46 -0.39
N ASP A 71 1.41 18.10 0.49
CA ASP A 71 2.25 19.03 1.23
C ASP A 71 3.08 19.90 0.28
N ARG A 72 3.78 19.27 -0.68
CA ARG A 72 4.56 19.98 -1.69
C ARG A 72 3.75 20.84 -2.65
N SER A 73 2.43 20.62 -2.79
CA SER A 73 1.62 21.51 -3.62
C SER A 73 1.36 22.87 -2.96
N GLY A 74 1.58 22.98 -1.64
CA GLY A 74 1.36 24.21 -0.87
C GLY A 74 -0.11 24.64 -0.79
N GLN A 75 -1.04 23.74 -1.12
CA GLN A 75 -2.48 24.06 -1.21
C GLN A 75 -3.25 23.84 0.12
N LEU A 76 -2.61 23.26 1.14
CA LEU A 76 -3.25 22.92 2.41
C LEU A 76 -2.73 23.78 3.55
N THR A 77 -3.60 23.98 4.54
CA THR A 77 -3.23 24.65 5.79
C THR A 77 -2.40 23.72 6.68
N GLY A 78 -1.69 24.28 7.67
CA GLY A 78 -0.92 23.49 8.63
C GLY A 78 -1.77 22.49 9.42
N ASP A 79 -3.01 22.87 9.75
CA ASP A 79 -3.94 22.00 10.46
C ASP A 79 -4.40 20.82 9.59
N ASP A 80 -4.71 21.07 8.31
CA ASP A 80 -5.08 20.02 7.35
C ASP A 80 -3.93 19.05 7.10
N LEU A 81 -2.69 19.55 7.02
CA LEU A 81 -1.49 18.72 6.89
C LEU A 81 -1.30 17.85 8.13
N THR A 82 -1.42 18.45 9.32
CA THR A 82 -1.32 17.73 10.60
C THR A 82 -2.35 16.61 10.68
N LEU A 83 -3.61 16.89 10.31
CA LEU A 83 -4.67 15.90 10.31
C LEU A 83 -4.41 14.77 9.30
N MET A 84 -3.98 15.09 8.08
CA MET A 84 -3.68 14.10 7.04
C MET A 84 -2.54 13.16 7.46
N TYR A 85 -1.39 13.72 7.86
CA TYR A 85 -0.26 12.92 8.29
C TYR A 85 -0.58 12.12 9.56
N GLY A 86 -1.26 12.73 10.54
CA GLY A 86 -1.70 12.04 11.75
C GLY A 86 -2.59 10.84 11.43
N THR A 87 -3.56 11.00 10.53
CA THR A 87 -4.44 9.90 10.10
C THR A 87 -3.68 8.78 9.40
N ALA A 88 -2.75 9.11 8.50
CA ALA A 88 -1.94 8.12 7.79
C ALA A 88 -1.05 7.32 8.74
N LEU A 89 -0.41 8.00 9.71
CA LEU A 89 0.44 7.38 10.72
C LEU A 89 -0.35 6.48 11.67
N VAL A 90 -1.52 6.94 12.17
CA VAL A 90 -2.39 6.12 13.02
C VAL A 90 -2.83 4.85 12.30
N ARG A 91 -3.24 4.95 11.03
CA ARG A 91 -3.60 3.76 10.22
C ARG A 91 -2.43 2.80 10.08
N PHE A 92 -1.24 3.31 9.78
CA PHE A 92 -0.03 2.50 9.67
C PHE A 92 0.28 1.75 10.96
N VAL A 93 0.28 2.44 12.09
CA VAL A 93 0.57 1.84 13.41
C VAL A 93 -0.49 0.82 13.79
N ASN A 94 -1.77 1.11 13.58
CA ASN A 94 -2.87 0.19 13.89
C ASN A 94 -2.75 -1.10 13.06
N LEU A 95 -2.58 -0.97 11.74
CA LEU A 95 -2.50 -2.13 10.85
C LEU A 95 -1.25 -2.98 11.08
N ILE A 96 -0.15 -2.38 11.54
CA ILE A 96 1.02 -3.14 11.99
C ILE A 96 0.68 -3.87 13.28
N THR A 97 0.23 -3.15 14.31
CA THR A 97 -0.03 -3.71 15.65
C THR A 97 -1.05 -4.85 15.59
N GLU A 98 -2.15 -4.70 14.85
CA GLU A 98 -3.16 -5.75 14.67
C GLU A 98 -2.58 -7.05 14.09
N ARG A 99 -1.65 -6.95 13.15
CA ARG A 99 -0.97 -8.11 12.57
C ARG A 99 -0.05 -8.80 13.58
N TRP A 100 0.65 -8.03 14.42
CA TRP A 100 1.49 -8.58 15.48
C TRP A 100 0.66 -9.26 16.57
N SER A 101 -0.38 -8.61 17.08
CA SER A 101 -1.26 -9.19 18.12
C SER A 101 -1.96 -10.45 17.63
N SER A 102 -2.42 -10.48 16.38
CA SER A 102 -3.02 -11.68 15.77
C SER A 102 -2.02 -12.84 15.66
N ALA A 103 -0.74 -12.54 15.45
CA ALA A 103 0.31 -13.56 15.43
C ALA A 103 0.59 -14.11 16.84
N GLU A 104 0.61 -13.25 17.87
CA GLU A 104 0.81 -13.62 19.28
C GLU A 104 -0.30 -14.54 19.81
N THR A 105 -1.57 -14.27 19.46
CA THR A 105 -2.71 -15.08 19.94
C THR A 105 -2.84 -16.44 19.23
N SER A 106 -2.02 -16.68 18.21
CA SER A 106 -2.06 -17.90 17.38
C SER A 106 -1.03 -18.97 17.77
N TRP A 107 -0.17 -18.70 18.76
CA TRP A 107 0.74 -19.69 19.33
C TRP A 107 0.10 -20.34 20.58
N PRO A 108 0.16 -21.69 20.71
CA PRO A 108 -0.38 -22.41 21.86
C PRO A 108 0.42 -22.21 23.15
#